data_AF-A0A1F2ULI1-F1
#
_entry.id   AF-A0A1F2ULI1-F1
#
_cell.length_a   1.000
_cell.length_b   1.000
_cell.length_c   1.000
_cell.angle_alpha   90.00
_cell.angle_beta   90.00
_cell.angle_gamma   90.00
#
_symmetry.space_group_name_H-M   'P 1'
#
loop_
_entity.id
_entity.type
_entity.pdbx_description
1 polymer ?
#
loop_
_entity_poly.entity_id
_entity_poly.type
_entity_poly.pdbx_seq_one_letter_code
_entity_poly.pdbx_strand_id
1 'polypeptide(L)'
;MLHLHHLAESDGFSEFEEYSFVSMYEARHKLLSDPDMNAKVPLSLRELQKADRPRYDATSAKPARWRRPKAEDVAKSMKLGFLYRFGYDYASTHVHPMSRDGEGDFTALISAPHAVTVPDATVVRNSILVQTMLVQEAFNVSQMRWRAIAYDFLDQIREFLGTGDPQFHVTFYKIGKAWPEFQLCEPVISSDGA
;
A
#
# COMPACT_ATOMS: atom_id res chain seq x y z
N MET A 1 -2.30 -3.80 -2.73
CA MET A 1 -2.80 -4.56 -3.89
C MET A 1 -4.12 -5.21 -3.54
N LEU A 2 -4.14 -6.23 -2.66
CA LEU A 2 -5.35 -6.98 -2.29
C LEU A 2 -6.51 -6.10 -1.79
N HIS A 3 -6.25 -5.17 -0.86
CA HIS A 3 -7.28 -4.26 -0.37
C HIS A 3 -7.80 -3.31 -1.46
N LEU A 4 -6.90 -2.83 -2.33
CA LEU A 4 -7.26 -1.92 -3.42
C LEU A 4 -8.12 -2.62 -4.46
N HIS A 5 -7.77 -3.85 -4.82
CA HIS A 5 -8.56 -4.71 -5.69
C HIS A 5 -9.97 -4.95 -5.11
N HIS A 6 -10.07 -5.26 -3.81
CA HIS A 6 -11.38 -5.42 -3.18
C HIS A 6 -12.23 -4.15 -3.22
N LEU A 7 -11.63 -2.99 -2.95
CA LEU A 7 -12.34 -1.70 -3.03
C LEU A 7 -12.84 -1.42 -4.45
N ALA A 8 -12.04 -1.77 -5.46
CA ALA A 8 -12.41 -1.67 -6.87
C ALA A 8 -13.65 -2.50 -7.20
N GLU A 9 -13.60 -3.79 -6.84
CA GLU A 9 -14.66 -4.76 -7.15
C GLU A 9 -15.96 -4.45 -6.42
N SER A 10 -15.89 -3.86 -5.23
CA SER A 10 -17.06 -3.54 -4.42
C SER A 10 -17.55 -2.10 -4.56
N ASP A 11 -16.88 -1.27 -5.38
CA ASP A 11 -17.03 0.19 -5.40
C ASP A 11 -17.02 0.82 -3.98
N GLY A 12 -16.22 0.24 -3.07
CA GLY A 12 -16.32 0.49 -1.63
C GLY A 12 -15.48 1.66 -1.12
N PHE A 13 -15.06 2.55 -2.01
CA PHE A 13 -14.08 3.59 -1.69
C PHE A 13 -14.61 4.60 -0.67
N SER A 14 -15.87 5.02 -0.82
CA SER A 14 -16.49 5.98 0.09
C SER A 14 -16.69 5.39 1.48
N GLU A 15 -17.16 4.15 1.58
CA GLU A 15 -17.36 3.46 2.85
C GLU A 15 -16.02 3.19 3.56
N PHE A 16 -14.98 2.86 2.80
CA PHE A 16 -13.63 2.71 3.34
C PHE A 16 -13.08 4.03 3.85
N GLU A 17 -13.26 5.13 3.11
CA GLU A 17 -12.84 6.47 3.53
C GLU A 17 -13.47 6.82 4.88
N GLU A 18 -14.79 6.68 5.00
CA GLU A 18 -15.53 6.96 6.24
C GLU A 18 -15.08 6.05 7.39
N TYR A 19 -14.97 4.75 7.14
CA TYR A 19 -14.49 3.78 8.13
C TYR A 19 -13.07 4.09 8.59
N SER A 20 -12.16 4.40 7.65
CA SER A 20 -10.76 4.68 7.93
C SER A 20 -10.62 5.97 8.74
N PHE A 21 -11.39 7.00 8.40
CA PHE A 21 -11.45 8.26 9.12
C PHE A 21 -11.89 8.06 10.57
N VAL A 22 -13.02 7.34 10.79
CA VAL A 22 -13.52 7.03 12.13
C VAL A 22 -12.48 6.26 12.94
N SER A 23 -11.89 5.23 12.33
CA SER A 23 -10.87 4.39 12.99
C SER A 23 -9.64 5.20 13.42
N MET A 24 -9.17 6.11 12.56
CA MET A 24 -8.05 7.01 12.90
C MET A 24 -8.43 8.00 13.99
N TYR A 25 -9.62 8.57 13.94
CA TYR A 25 -10.11 9.50 14.96
C TYR A 25 -10.19 8.83 16.34
N GLU A 26 -10.74 7.62 16.42
CA GLU A 26 -10.82 6.84 17.66
C GLU A 26 -9.44 6.44 18.18
N ALA A 27 -8.51 6.06 17.30
CA ALA A 27 -7.14 5.74 17.68
C ALA A 27 -6.41 6.96 18.28
N ARG A 28 -6.55 8.14 17.67
CA ARG A 28 -6.00 9.39 18.22
C ARG A 28 -6.66 9.75 19.54
N HIS A 29 -7.98 9.59 19.67
CA HIS A 29 -8.67 9.82 20.93
C HIS A 29 -8.10 8.95 22.05
N LYS A 30 -7.90 7.65 21.79
CA LYS A 30 -7.26 6.72 22.74
C LYS A 30 -5.87 7.19 23.15
N LEU A 31 -5.02 7.55 22.18
CA LEU A 31 -3.68 8.07 22.45
C LEU A 31 -3.70 9.36 23.29
N LEU A 32 -4.65 10.26 23.03
CA LEU A 32 -4.80 11.50 23.78
C LEU A 32 -5.33 11.28 25.21
N SER A 33 -6.14 10.24 25.41
CA SER A 33 -6.64 9.84 26.72
C SER A 33 -5.68 8.96 27.52
N ASP A 34 -4.62 8.45 26.89
CA ASP A 34 -3.65 7.55 27.50
C ASP A 34 -2.80 8.30 28.55
N PRO A 35 -2.83 7.90 29.84
CA PRO A 35 -2.09 8.57 30.90
C PRO A 35 -0.57 8.65 30.66
N ASP A 36 0.01 7.65 29.99
CA ASP A 36 1.46 7.53 29.77
C ASP A 36 1.93 8.36 28.57
N MET A 37 1.00 8.72 27.68
CA MET A 37 1.28 9.42 26.43
C MET A 37 0.75 10.85 26.39
N ASN A 38 -0.34 11.18 27.07
CA ASN A 38 -1.05 12.46 26.99
C ASN A 38 -0.12 13.69 27.12
N ALA A 39 0.85 13.63 28.04
CA ALA A 39 1.83 14.69 28.26
C ALA A 39 2.90 14.82 27.16
N LYS A 40 3.10 13.76 26.35
CA LYS A 40 4.09 13.65 25.28
C LYS A 40 3.50 13.94 23.89
N VAL A 41 2.17 14.00 23.78
CA VAL A 41 1.51 14.21 22.49
C VAL A 41 1.67 15.67 22.04
N PRO A 42 2.05 15.92 20.76
CA PRO A 42 2.14 17.28 20.23
C PRO A 42 0.78 18.00 20.22
N LEU A 43 0.81 19.32 20.43
CA LEU A 43 -0.38 20.18 20.41
C LEU A 43 -1.17 20.07 19.10
N SER A 44 -0.46 19.94 17.98
CA SER A 44 -1.07 19.78 16.64
C SER A 44 -2.02 18.58 16.56
N LEU A 45 -1.76 17.50 17.29
CA LEU A 45 -2.66 16.34 17.30
C LEU A 45 -3.97 16.63 18.06
N ARG A 46 -3.90 17.45 19.12
CA ARG A 46 -5.08 17.91 19.87
C ARG A 46 -5.92 18.86 19.02
N GLU A 47 -5.28 19.76 18.30
CA GLU A 47 -5.93 20.68 17.36
C GLU A 47 -6.63 19.91 16.23
N LEU A 48 -5.93 18.94 15.63
CA LEU A 48 -6.50 18.06 14.61
C LEU A 48 -7.71 17.28 15.16
N GLN A 49 -7.60 16.70 16.36
CA GLN A 49 -8.70 15.98 16.99
C GLN A 49 -9.93 16.89 17.18
N LYS A 50 -9.73 18.14 17.59
CA LYS A 50 -10.81 19.12 17.75
C LYS A 50 -11.42 19.50 16.39
N ALA A 51 -10.59 19.71 15.38
CA ALA A 51 -11.02 20.09 14.03
C ALA A 51 -11.84 18.97 13.35
N ASP A 52 -11.47 17.71 13.56
CA ASP A 52 -12.12 16.55 12.97
C ASP A 52 -13.43 16.15 13.68
N ARG A 53 -13.70 16.68 14.88
CA ARG A 53 -14.85 16.28 15.71
C ARG A 53 -16.21 16.42 15.00
N PRO A 54 -16.55 17.52 14.32
CA PRO A 54 -17.83 17.64 13.63
C PRO A 54 -18.02 16.57 12.55
N ARG A 55 -16.94 16.25 11.82
CA ARG A 55 -16.96 15.18 10.81
C ARG A 55 -17.13 13.82 11.45
N TYR A 56 -16.48 13.57 12.59
CA TYR A 56 -16.66 12.33 13.36
C TYR A 56 -18.10 12.16 13.85
N ASP A 57 -18.69 13.21 14.44
CA ASP A 57 -20.07 13.15 14.93
C ASP A 57 -21.06 12.84 13.79
N ALA A 58 -20.85 13.42 12.60
CA ALA A 58 -21.67 13.13 11.42
C ALA A 58 -21.46 11.73 10.83
N THR A 59 -20.22 11.23 10.81
CA THR A 59 -19.87 9.96 10.16
C THR A 59 -20.16 8.76 11.05
N SER A 60 -19.92 8.86 12.36
CA SER A 60 -20.11 7.78 13.33
C SER A 60 -21.58 7.38 13.53
N ALA A 61 -22.52 8.28 13.21
CA ALA A 61 -23.96 8.03 13.27
C ALA A 61 -24.51 7.20 12.10
N LYS A 62 -23.73 7.02 11.01
CA LYS A 62 -24.19 6.28 9.82
C LYS A 62 -24.17 4.75 10.05
N PRO A 63 -25.24 4.03 9.69
CA PRO A 63 -25.28 2.58 9.80
C PRO A 63 -24.69 1.90 8.55
N ALA A 64 -23.37 1.88 8.45
CA ALA A 64 -22.59 0.85 7.75
C ALA A 64 -21.11 1.14 7.99
N ARG A 65 -20.38 0.16 8.55
CA ARG A 65 -18.93 0.21 8.66
C ARG A 65 -18.38 -0.73 7.60
N TRP A 66 -17.63 -0.19 6.64
CA TRP A 66 -16.87 -1.02 5.70
C TRP A 66 -16.16 -2.14 6.46
N ARG A 67 -16.30 -3.38 5.98
CA ARG A 67 -15.68 -4.54 6.62
C ARG A 67 -14.41 -4.88 5.87
N ARG A 68 -13.28 -4.76 6.57
CA ARG A 68 -11.98 -5.16 6.02
C ARG A 68 -12.05 -6.63 5.56
N PRO A 69 -11.79 -6.92 4.27
CA PRO A 69 -11.75 -8.29 3.80
C PRO A 69 -10.54 -9.01 4.38
N LYS A 70 -10.61 -10.34 4.50
CA LYS A 70 -9.42 -11.13 4.76
C LYS A 70 -8.54 -11.09 3.51
N ALA A 71 -7.28 -10.67 3.67
CA ALA A 71 -6.34 -10.58 2.55
C ALA A 71 -6.15 -11.94 1.86
N GLU A 72 -6.15 -13.04 2.61
CA GLU A 72 -6.09 -14.40 2.06
C GLU A 72 -7.22 -14.68 1.06
N ASP A 73 -8.46 -14.32 1.40
CA ASP A 73 -9.65 -14.59 0.58
C ASP A 73 -9.58 -13.79 -0.73
N VAL A 74 -9.14 -12.53 -0.65
CA VAL A 74 -8.94 -11.69 -1.86
C VAL A 74 -7.79 -12.21 -2.71
N ALA A 75 -6.68 -12.65 -2.10
CA ALA A 75 -5.59 -13.25 -2.87
C ALA A 75 -6.03 -14.51 -3.60
N LYS A 76 -6.88 -15.34 -2.97
CA LYS A 76 -7.46 -16.53 -3.61
C LYS A 76 -8.38 -16.17 -4.78
N SER A 77 -9.24 -15.16 -4.64
CA SER A 77 -10.13 -14.73 -5.75
C SER A 77 -9.34 -14.22 -6.95
N MET A 78 -8.20 -13.56 -6.72
CA MET A 78 -7.29 -13.11 -7.77
C MET A 78 -6.43 -14.23 -8.38
N LYS A 79 -6.57 -15.50 -7.93
CA LYS A 79 -5.66 -16.62 -8.25
C LYS A 79 -4.20 -16.36 -7.84
N LEU A 80 -3.99 -15.47 -6.88
CA LEU A 80 -2.69 -15.06 -6.34
C LEU A 80 -2.48 -15.55 -4.90
N GLY A 81 -3.19 -16.61 -4.48
CA GLY A 81 -3.09 -17.14 -3.12
C GLY A 81 -1.67 -17.54 -2.70
N PHE A 82 -0.79 -17.83 -3.65
CA PHE A 82 0.63 -18.06 -3.37
C PHE A 82 1.33 -16.81 -2.82
N LEU A 83 1.00 -15.60 -3.31
CA LEU A 83 1.59 -14.36 -2.80
C LEU A 83 1.23 -14.13 -1.33
N TYR A 84 0.01 -14.51 -0.92
CA TYR A 84 -0.37 -14.43 0.49
C TYR A 84 0.40 -15.45 1.34
N ARG A 85 0.47 -16.72 0.92
CA ARG A 85 1.20 -17.75 1.68
C ARG A 85 2.68 -17.42 1.84
N PHE A 86 3.36 -17.08 0.75
CA PHE A 86 4.80 -16.80 0.78
C PHE A 86 5.10 -15.42 1.37
N GLY A 87 4.31 -14.40 1.01
CA GLY A 87 4.57 -13.01 1.39
C GLY A 87 3.98 -12.60 2.75
N TYR A 88 3.05 -13.37 3.31
CA TYR A 88 2.50 -13.15 4.64
C TYR A 88 2.73 -14.35 5.55
N ASP A 89 2.09 -15.51 5.31
CA ASP A 89 2.13 -16.61 6.28
C ASP A 89 3.57 -17.04 6.61
N TYR A 90 4.39 -17.30 5.60
CA TYR A 90 5.78 -17.71 5.80
C TYR A 90 6.69 -16.54 6.12
N ALA A 91 6.55 -15.40 5.43
CA ALA A 91 7.36 -14.23 5.74
C ALA A 91 7.17 -13.72 7.17
N SER A 92 5.96 -13.87 7.73
CA SER A 92 5.64 -13.44 9.08
C SER A 92 6.42 -14.19 10.16
N THR A 93 6.89 -15.41 9.88
CA THR A 93 7.74 -16.17 10.82
C THR A 93 9.13 -15.56 10.98
N HIS A 94 9.51 -14.59 10.15
CA HIS A 94 10.77 -13.85 10.29
C HIS A 94 10.63 -12.58 11.14
N VAL A 95 9.41 -12.18 11.49
CA VAL A 95 9.15 -10.95 12.28
C VAL A 95 8.39 -11.22 13.57
N HIS A 96 7.71 -12.37 13.68
CA HIS A 96 7.05 -12.81 14.89
C HIS A 96 7.92 -13.82 15.64
N PRO A 97 7.89 -13.81 16.99
CA PRO A 97 8.64 -14.78 17.77
C PRO A 97 8.29 -16.22 17.39
N MET A 98 9.29 -16.97 16.98
CA MET A 98 9.22 -18.40 16.72
C MET A 98 9.91 -19.18 17.84
N SER A 99 9.56 -20.46 17.97
CA SER A 99 10.02 -21.32 19.07
C SER A 99 11.54 -21.50 19.16
N ARG A 100 12.28 -21.20 18.09
CA ARG A 100 13.74 -21.36 18.00
C ARG A 100 14.51 -20.04 17.95
N ASP A 101 13.83 -18.90 18.02
CA ASP A 101 14.50 -17.60 17.87
C ASP A 101 15.54 -17.38 18.97
N GLY A 102 15.25 -17.76 20.21
CA GLY A 102 16.21 -17.62 21.31
C GLY A 102 17.50 -18.44 21.12
N GLU A 103 17.41 -19.64 20.54
CA GLU A 103 18.59 -20.46 20.21
C GLU A 103 19.36 -19.87 19.03
N GLY A 104 18.65 -19.36 18.03
CA GLY A 104 19.21 -18.69 16.87
C GLY A 104 19.95 -17.40 17.25
N ASP A 105 19.33 -16.55 18.06
CA ASP A 105 19.90 -15.29 18.56
C ASP A 105 21.15 -15.54 19.40
N PHE A 106 21.09 -16.50 20.33
CA PHE A 106 22.25 -16.87 21.15
C PHE A 106 23.41 -17.34 20.28
N THR A 107 23.13 -18.22 19.32
CA THR A 107 24.13 -18.75 18.39
C THR A 107 24.74 -17.64 17.53
N ALA A 108 23.92 -16.73 17.00
CA ALA A 108 24.38 -15.58 16.22
C ALA A 108 25.29 -14.64 17.02
N LEU A 109 24.97 -14.40 18.29
CA LEU A 109 25.76 -13.54 19.19
C LEU A 109 27.15 -14.10 19.51
N ILE A 110 27.28 -15.41 19.68
CA ILE A 110 28.56 -16.05 20.04
C ILE A 110 29.39 -16.46 18.81
N SER A 111 28.78 -16.48 17.62
CA SER A 111 29.46 -16.84 16.38
C SER A 111 30.30 -15.67 15.85
N ALA A 112 31.38 -15.99 15.16
CA ALA A 112 32.17 -14.95 14.48
C ALA A 112 31.29 -14.19 13.46
N PRO A 113 31.49 -12.87 13.28
CA PRO A 113 30.76 -12.10 12.28
C PRO A 113 30.90 -12.76 10.91
N HIS A 114 29.78 -13.13 10.32
CA HIS A 114 29.78 -13.65 8.96
C HIS A 114 30.04 -12.49 7.99
N ALA A 115 30.72 -12.77 6.87
CA ALA A 115 30.84 -11.80 5.80
C ALA A 115 29.45 -11.35 5.34
N VAL A 116 29.30 -10.05 5.03
CA VAL A 116 28.02 -9.50 4.54
C VAL A 116 27.64 -10.23 3.24
N THR A 117 26.58 -11.01 3.29
CA THR A 117 26.00 -11.66 2.11
C THR A 117 25.28 -10.61 1.28
N VAL A 118 25.62 -10.52 0.00
CA VAL A 118 24.90 -9.66 -0.94
C VAL A 118 23.47 -10.18 -1.07
N PRO A 119 22.44 -9.31 -1.08
CA PRO A 119 21.05 -9.74 -1.25
C PRO A 119 20.85 -10.53 -2.55
N ASP A 120 20.05 -11.59 -2.49
CA ASP A 120 19.68 -12.38 -3.67
C ASP A 120 18.92 -11.48 -4.68
N ALA A 121 19.41 -11.43 -5.91
CA ALA A 121 18.80 -10.66 -6.99
C ALA A 121 17.33 -11.07 -7.26
N THR A 122 16.95 -12.30 -6.93
CA THR A 122 15.58 -12.82 -6.99
C THR A 122 14.64 -12.03 -6.07
N VAL A 123 15.10 -11.67 -4.86
CA VAL A 123 14.31 -10.85 -3.93
C VAL A 123 14.01 -9.50 -4.55
N VAL A 124 15.05 -8.83 -5.09
CA VAL A 124 14.90 -7.53 -5.74
C VAL A 124 13.94 -7.60 -6.93
N ARG A 125 14.10 -8.60 -7.81
CA ARG A 125 13.21 -8.80 -8.97
C ARG A 125 11.76 -9.02 -8.56
N ASN A 126 11.52 -9.88 -7.56
CA ASN A 126 10.18 -10.16 -7.07
C ASN A 126 9.55 -8.95 -6.39
N SER A 127 10.33 -8.16 -5.63
CA SER A 127 9.86 -6.91 -5.04
C SER A 127 9.43 -5.90 -6.11
N ILE A 128 10.22 -5.73 -7.19
CA ILE A 128 9.85 -4.85 -8.30
C ILE A 128 8.58 -5.37 -8.97
N LEU A 129 8.48 -6.68 -9.23
CA LEU A 129 7.28 -7.26 -9.83
C LEU A 129 6.02 -7.00 -8.99
N VAL A 130 6.04 -7.31 -7.69
CA VAL A 130 4.91 -7.05 -6.79
C VAL A 130 4.57 -5.56 -6.71
N GLN A 131 5.58 -4.68 -6.71
CA GLN A 131 5.37 -3.24 -6.73
C GLN A 131 4.67 -2.80 -8.02
N THR A 132 5.09 -3.30 -9.19
CA THR A 132 4.43 -2.98 -10.47
C THR A 132 2.99 -3.50 -10.50
N MET A 133 2.70 -4.66 -9.90
CA MET A 133 1.33 -5.19 -9.77
C MET A 133 0.46 -4.26 -8.91
N LEU A 134 0.99 -3.76 -7.79
CA LEU A 134 0.29 -2.79 -6.94
C LEU A 134 -0.05 -1.50 -7.71
N VAL A 135 0.93 -0.95 -8.42
CA VAL A 135 0.75 0.28 -9.19
C VAL A 135 -0.25 0.07 -10.33
N GLN A 136 -0.19 -1.07 -11.02
CA GLN A 136 -1.19 -1.45 -12.03
C GLN A 136 -2.61 -1.50 -11.44
N GLU A 137 -2.81 -2.10 -10.26
CA GLU A 137 -4.14 -2.11 -9.62
C GLU A 137 -4.63 -0.68 -9.32
N ALA A 138 -3.73 0.23 -8.93
CA ALA A 138 -4.09 1.64 -8.73
C ALA A 138 -4.47 2.34 -10.04
N PHE A 139 -3.82 1.99 -11.15
CA PHE A 139 -4.16 2.56 -12.45
C PHE A 139 -5.47 1.99 -13.01
N ASN A 140 -5.76 0.72 -12.76
CA ASN A 140 -7.00 0.06 -13.20
C ASN A 140 -8.23 0.78 -12.65
N VAL A 141 -8.13 1.29 -11.42
CA VAL A 141 -9.21 2.03 -10.74
C VAL A 141 -9.16 3.54 -10.95
N SER A 142 -8.08 4.06 -11.52
CA SER A 142 -7.91 5.50 -11.75
C SER A 142 -8.55 5.93 -13.06
N GLN A 143 -9.26 7.06 -13.04
CA GLN A 143 -9.81 7.72 -14.22
C GLN A 143 -8.87 8.76 -14.85
N MET A 144 -7.65 8.88 -14.33
CA MET A 144 -6.71 9.90 -14.76
C MET A 144 -6.10 9.59 -16.12
N ARG A 145 -5.96 10.62 -16.97
CA ARG A 145 -5.44 10.46 -18.34
C ARG A 145 -3.98 9.98 -18.39
N TRP A 146 -3.18 10.35 -17.39
CA TRP A 146 -1.76 9.99 -17.31
C TRP A 146 -1.50 8.49 -17.15
N ARG A 147 -2.52 7.69 -16.82
CA ARG A 147 -2.36 6.24 -16.61
C ARG A 147 -1.74 5.54 -17.83
N ALA A 148 -2.06 5.97 -19.05
CA ALA A 148 -1.60 5.31 -20.28
C ALA A 148 -0.06 5.30 -20.39
N ILE A 149 0.59 6.45 -20.26
CA ILE A 149 2.06 6.53 -20.32
C ILE A 149 2.73 5.84 -19.13
N ALA A 150 2.04 5.77 -17.98
CA ALA A 150 2.52 5.06 -16.82
C ALA A 150 2.40 3.52 -16.96
N TYR A 151 1.40 3.01 -17.68
CA TYR A 151 1.31 1.59 -18.05
C TYR A 151 2.46 1.17 -18.95
N ASP A 152 2.74 1.94 -20.02
CA ASP A 152 3.86 1.66 -20.91
C ASP A 152 5.19 1.58 -20.14
N PHE A 153 5.37 2.48 -19.17
CA PHE A 153 6.53 2.47 -18.28
C PHE A 153 6.60 1.22 -17.41
N LEU A 154 5.49 0.79 -16.80
CA LEU A 154 5.44 -0.42 -15.96
C LEU A 154 5.72 -1.69 -16.78
N ASP A 155 5.17 -1.78 -17.98
CA ASP A 155 5.38 -2.96 -18.83
C ASP A 155 6.83 -3.06 -19.30
N GLN A 156 7.47 -1.93 -19.63
CA GLN A 156 8.90 -1.88 -19.95
C GLN A 156 9.79 -2.23 -18.75
N ILE A 157 9.39 -1.88 -17.52
CA ILE A 157 10.11 -2.35 -16.32
C ILE A 157 10.01 -3.88 -16.21
N ARG A 158 8.84 -4.47 -16.46
CA ARG A 158 8.65 -5.91 -16.38
C ARG A 158 9.41 -6.64 -17.49
N GLU A 159 9.46 -6.07 -18.68
CA GLU A 159 10.30 -6.54 -19.77
C GLU A 159 11.78 -6.52 -19.36
N PHE A 160 12.26 -5.40 -18.80
CA PHE A 160 13.62 -5.29 -18.28
C PHE A 160 13.97 -6.39 -17.26
N LEU A 161 13.05 -6.76 -16.37
CA LEU A 161 13.28 -7.84 -15.40
C LEU A 161 13.52 -9.20 -16.07
N GLY A 162 12.93 -9.44 -17.24
CA GLY A 162 13.05 -10.70 -17.98
C GLY A 162 14.18 -10.69 -19.03
N THR A 163 14.36 -9.59 -19.74
CA THR A 163 15.23 -9.51 -20.93
C THR A 163 16.46 -8.62 -20.72
N GLY A 164 16.43 -7.74 -19.71
CA GLY A 164 17.43 -6.69 -19.52
C GLY A 164 17.26 -5.48 -20.45
N ASP A 165 16.19 -5.39 -21.24
CA ASP A 165 15.96 -4.23 -22.13
C ASP A 165 15.59 -2.97 -21.33
N PRO A 166 16.41 -1.89 -21.40
CA PRO A 166 16.18 -0.69 -20.61
C PRO A 166 15.24 0.34 -21.27
N GLN A 167 14.31 -0.06 -22.16
CA GLN A 167 13.34 0.86 -22.81
C GLN A 167 12.64 1.81 -21.83
N PHE A 168 12.41 1.37 -20.59
CA PHE A 168 11.77 2.18 -19.54
C PHE A 168 12.51 3.51 -19.30
N HIS A 169 13.83 3.59 -19.53
CA HIS A 169 14.58 4.85 -19.46
C HIS A 169 14.07 5.90 -20.46
N VAL A 170 13.72 5.48 -21.68
CA VAL A 170 13.22 6.36 -22.73
C VAL A 170 11.83 6.88 -22.33
N THR A 171 10.96 6.01 -21.86
CA THR A 171 9.61 6.41 -21.40
C THR A 171 9.69 7.30 -20.16
N PHE A 172 10.58 7.00 -19.22
CA PHE A 172 10.84 7.87 -18.07
C PHE A 172 11.28 9.27 -18.49
N TYR A 173 12.21 9.37 -19.46
CA TYR A 173 12.61 10.65 -20.03
C TYR A 173 11.45 11.39 -20.69
N LYS A 174 10.59 10.70 -21.44
CA LYS A 174 9.38 11.29 -22.06
C LYS A 174 8.42 11.84 -21.00
N ILE A 175 8.18 11.09 -19.91
CA ILE A 175 7.38 11.54 -18.77
C ILE A 175 7.98 12.81 -18.16
N GLY A 176 9.30 12.83 -17.91
CA GLY A 176 9.99 13.99 -17.36
C GLY A 176 9.95 15.23 -18.28
N LYS A 177 10.03 15.02 -19.59
CA LYS A 177 9.91 16.08 -20.61
C LYS A 177 8.50 16.64 -20.74
N ALA A 178 7.49 15.79 -20.59
CA ALA A 178 6.08 16.17 -20.64
C ALA A 178 5.69 17.06 -19.44
N TRP A 179 6.44 17.01 -18.34
CA TRP A 179 6.22 17.89 -17.20
C TRP A 179 6.81 19.28 -17.44
N PRO A 180 6.08 20.40 -17.23
CA PRO A 180 4.71 20.57 -16.70
C PRO A 180 3.63 20.82 -17.78
N GLU A 181 3.96 20.70 -19.07
CA GLU A 181 3.09 21.06 -20.20
C GLU A 181 1.84 20.18 -20.32
N PHE A 182 1.86 18.99 -19.73
CA PHE A 182 0.71 18.09 -19.70
C PHE A 182 -0.12 18.31 -18.42
N GLN A 183 -1.41 18.61 -18.59
CA GLN A 183 -2.43 18.49 -17.54
C GLN A 183 -2.71 17.01 -17.23
N LEU A 184 -1.70 16.32 -16.71
CA LEU A 184 -1.71 14.89 -16.49
C LEU A 184 -2.80 14.48 -15.50
N CYS A 185 -2.93 15.25 -14.40
CA CYS A 185 -3.80 14.97 -13.26
C CYS A 185 -5.28 15.33 -13.47
N GLU A 186 -5.76 15.35 -14.71
CA GLU A 186 -7.16 15.57 -15.01
C GLU A 186 -7.86 14.23 -15.32
N PRO A 187 -9.09 14.03 -14.82
CA PRO A 187 -9.90 12.90 -15.24
C PRO A 187 -10.24 13.04 -16.74
N VAL A 188 -10.54 11.92 -17.39
CA VAL A 188 -11.16 11.97 -18.72
C VAL A 188 -12.52 12.66 -18.56
N ILE A 189 -12.77 13.76 -19.29
CA ILE A 189 -14.11 14.37 -19.35
C ILE A 189 -15.05 13.32 -19.94
N SER A 190 -15.97 12.78 -19.15
CA SER A 190 -17.02 11.92 -19.68
C SER A 190 -17.95 12.77 -20.53
N SER A 191 -18.12 12.42 -21.80
CA SER A 191 -19.10 13.05 -22.69
C SER A 191 -20.53 12.58 -22.42
N ASP A 192 -20.81 12.10 -21.21
CA ASP A 192 -22.16 11.74 -20.77
C ASP A 192 -22.72 12.92 -19.99
N GLY A 193 -23.23 13.89 -20.76
CA GLY A 193 -24.23 14.82 -20.27
C GLY A 193 -25.59 14.13 -20.31
N ALA A 194 -26.06 13.65 -19.17
CA ALA A 194 -27.48 13.50 -18.80
C ALA A 194 -27.59 12.97 -17.36
#